data_AF-A0A7L5FHZ8-F1
#
_entry.id   AF-A0A7L5FHZ8-F1
#
_cell.length_a   1.000
_cell.length_b   1.000
_cell.length_c   1.000
_cell.angle_alpha   90.00
_cell.angle_beta   90.00
_cell.angle_gamma   90.00
#
_symmetry.space_group_name_H-M   'P 1'
#
loop_
_entity.id
_entity.type
_entity.pdbx_description
1 polymer ?
#
loop_
_entity_poly.entity_id
_entity_poly.type
_entity_poly.pdbx_seq_one_letter_code
_entity_poly.pdbx_strand_id
1 'polypeptide(L)'
;MVASLSFAQEESAVLNAPVSEHPKRLFLTDLYLQRGIPSGDNFAGNGLDGGVGFGIRMQFYVLKNFYLGGALTQDFMSVKSTAIVGEYTRATKFNAYLFAGYDYRLNEDWNITADLGYGFSQNKNRQNGSQGGGKFRDSGNVWRFTSSLEYNFSDGVSFFFSPSYEIVNYNINSAAALNDTFNTGNYFNLAVGVRLNVRDYNNVRLKKSDNLNLQELQSRDRDDLSIKEKRRLYFLKKREARKQRAERKNNN
;
A
#
# COMPACT_ATOMS: atom_id res chain seq x y z
N MET A 1 39.84 -39.06 -34.01
CA MET A 1 38.76 -39.25 -33.02
C MET A 1 39.29 -38.81 -31.66
N VAL A 2 39.04 -37.54 -31.33
CA VAL A 2 38.21 -37.03 -30.22
C VAL A 2 39.01 -36.93 -28.91
N ALA A 3 39.45 -35.70 -28.65
CA ALA A 3 39.93 -35.21 -27.37
C ALA A 3 38.76 -35.09 -26.38
N SER A 4 38.94 -35.59 -25.16
CA SER A 4 38.05 -35.31 -24.03
C SER A 4 38.64 -34.16 -23.20
N LEU A 5 38.17 -32.95 -23.48
CA LEU A 5 38.35 -31.79 -22.61
C LEU A 5 37.43 -31.94 -21.39
N SER A 6 38.00 -31.90 -20.19
CA SER A 6 37.26 -31.87 -18.94
C SER A 6 36.63 -30.49 -18.73
N PHE A 7 35.34 -30.36 -19.05
CA PHE A 7 34.50 -29.24 -18.63
C PHE A 7 33.43 -29.77 -17.69
N ALA A 8 33.72 -29.84 -16.39
CA ALA A 8 32.71 -30.08 -15.35
C ALA A 8 33.24 -29.72 -13.96
N GLN A 9 33.83 -28.53 -13.77
CA GLN A 9 34.17 -28.05 -12.43
C GLN A 9 34.12 -26.53 -12.32
N GLU A 10 32.98 -25.92 -12.69
CA GLU A 10 32.77 -24.49 -12.46
C GLU A 10 31.33 -24.11 -12.05
N GLU A 11 30.41 -25.06 -11.86
CA GLU A 11 29.00 -24.74 -11.63
C GLU A 11 28.54 -24.82 -10.15
N SER A 12 29.42 -25.18 -9.21
CA SER A 12 29.03 -25.43 -7.82
C SER A 12 29.21 -24.24 -6.86
N ALA A 13 29.82 -23.14 -7.29
CA ALA A 13 30.28 -22.08 -6.37
C ALA A 13 29.26 -20.95 -6.09
N VAL A 14 28.08 -20.94 -6.71
CA VAL A 14 27.12 -19.81 -6.58
C VAL A 14 26.05 -20.01 -5.50
N LEU A 15 26.01 -21.16 -4.81
CA LEU A 15 24.85 -21.51 -3.99
C LEU A 15 24.88 -21.13 -2.50
N ASN A 16 25.80 -20.27 -2.04
CA ASN A 16 25.86 -19.87 -0.62
C ASN A 16 26.09 -18.36 -0.42
N ALA A 17 25.31 -17.51 -1.10
CA ALA A 17 25.15 -16.14 -0.61
C ALA A 17 24.18 -16.17 0.58
N PRO A 18 24.52 -15.59 1.74
CA PRO A 18 23.60 -15.53 2.87
C PRO A 18 22.32 -14.85 2.40
N VAL A 19 21.18 -15.52 2.60
CA VAL A 19 19.87 -14.92 2.33
C VAL A 19 19.78 -13.72 3.25
N SER A 20 20.01 -12.52 2.72
CA SER A 20 19.94 -11.29 3.50
C SER A 20 18.57 -11.23 4.17
N GLU A 21 18.53 -11.34 5.50
CA GLU A 21 17.31 -11.20 6.30
C GLU A 21 16.77 -9.76 6.26
N HIS A 22 17.60 -8.82 5.84
CA HIS A 22 17.25 -7.41 5.76
C HIS A 22 16.17 -7.15 4.69
N PRO A 23 15.13 -6.38 5.06
CA PRO A 23 14.05 -6.06 4.14
C PRO A 23 14.55 -5.16 3.02
N LYS A 24 14.16 -5.49 1.77
CA LYS A 24 14.53 -4.70 0.56
C LYS A 24 13.87 -3.32 0.53
N ARG A 25 12.86 -3.10 1.35
CA ARG A 25 12.07 -1.87 1.50
C ARG A 25 12.11 -1.53 2.98
N LEU A 26 12.62 -0.36 3.35
CA LEU A 26 12.68 0.04 4.76
C LEU A 26 11.40 0.77 5.15
N PHE A 27 10.96 1.68 4.29
CA PHE A 27 9.86 2.60 4.57
C PHE A 27 9.02 2.85 3.32
N LEU A 28 7.70 2.72 3.44
CA LEU A 28 6.76 3.11 2.39
C LEU A 28 5.72 4.09 2.91
N THR A 29 5.34 5.01 2.03
CA THR A 29 4.23 5.93 2.27
C THR A 29 3.21 5.80 1.14
N ASP A 30 1.96 5.53 1.48
CA ASP A 30 0.84 5.50 0.56
C ASP A 30 0.05 6.80 0.67
N LEU A 31 -0.27 7.36 -0.49
CA LEU A 31 -1.22 8.46 -0.64
C LEU A 31 -2.31 7.99 -1.59
N TYR A 32 -3.57 8.05 -1.16
CA TYR A 32 -4.66 7.51 -1.96
C TYR A 32 -5.96 8.27 -1.80
N LEU A 33 -6.78 8.10 -2.83
CA LEU A 33 -8.20 8.36 -2.79
C LEU A 33 -8.92 7.03 -2.59
N GLN A 34 -9.99 7.03 -1.82
CA GLN A 34 -10.84 5.87 -1.63
C GLN A 34 -12.30 6.21 -1.84
N ARG A 35 -13.07 5.22 -2.29
CA ARG A 35 -14.53 5.26 -2.31
C ARG A 35 -15.05 4.31 -1.26
N GLY A 36 -15.77 4.84 -0.27
CA GLY A 36 -16.42 4.06 0.77
C GLY A 36 -17.84 3.71 0.35
N ILE A 37 -18.16 2.42 0.43
CA ILE A 37 -19.47 1.84 0.12
C ILE A 37 -19.98 1.21 1.42
N PRO A 38 -20.93 1.88 2.11
CA PRO A 38 -21.59 1.31 3.28
C PRO A 38 -22.29 0.01 2.91
N SER A 39 -22.29 -0.95 3.83
CA SER A 39 -22.80 -2.29 3.58
C SER A 39 -23.37 -2.94 4.84
N GLY A 40 -24.08 -4.04 4.66
CA GLY A 40 -24.71 -4.80 5.74
C GLY A 40 -26.03 -4.19 6.22
N ASP A 41 -26.75 -4.96 7.01
CA ASP A 41 -28.02 -4.56 7.59
C ASP A 41 -27.80 -3.79 8.90
N ASN A 42 -27.30 -2.56 8.75
CA ASN A 42 -27.00 -1.65 9.86
C ASN A 42 -27.26 -0.19 9.45
N PHE A 43 -27.11 0.74 10.40
CA PHE A 43 -27.38 2.16 10.15
C PHE A 43 -26.56 2.72 8.97
N ALA A 44 -25.32 2.25 8.79
CA ALA A 44 -24.45 2.69 7.72
C ALA A 44 -24.92 2.15 6.36
N GLY A 45 -25.12 0.84 6.25
CA GLY A 45 -25.55 0.20 4.98
C GLY A 45 -26.94 0.64 4.52
N ASN A 46 -27.87 0.82 5.46
CA ASN A 46 -29.25 1.19 5.13
C ASN A 46 -29.45 2.71 5.01
N GLY A 47 -28.60 3.51 5.65
CA GLY A 47 -28.82 4.95 5.78
C GLY A 47 -27.79 5.86 5.08
N LEU A 48 -26.67 5.34 4.57
CA LEU A 48 -25.64 6.11 3.88
C LEU A 48 -25.49 5.65 2.41
N ASP A 49 -25.33 6.60 1.49
CA ASP A 49 -25.15 6.32 0.03
C ASP A 49 -23.67 6.10 -0.35
N GLY A 50 -22.79 6.12 0.65
CA GLY A 50 -21.36 6.09 0.47
C GLY A 50 -20.77 7.44 0.06
N GLY A 51 -19.50 7.41 -0.28
CA GLY A 51 -18.76 8.65 -0.47
C GLY A 51 -17.32 8.48 -0.89
N VAL A 52 -16.64 9.61 -1.01
CA VAL A 52 -15.22 9.68 -1.37
C VAL A 52 -14.41 10.12 -0.17
N GLY A 53 -13.18 9.64 -0.11
CA GLY A 53 -12.25 9.96 0.94
C GLY A 53 -10.81 9.91 0.45
N PHE A 54 -9.91 10.27 1.35
CA PHE A 54 -8.49 10.18 1.13
C PHE A 54 -7.81 9.60 2.36
N GLY A 55 -6.60 9.10 2.18
CA GLY A 55 -5.84 8.58 3.28
C GLY A 55 -4.34 8.61 3.04
N ILE A 56 -3.63 8.53 4.15
CA ILE A 56 -2.20 8.32 4.19
C ILE A 56 -1.90 7.07 5.01
N ARG A 57 -1.02 6.22 4.51
CA ARG A 57 -0.49 5.07 5.27
C ARG A 57 1.02 5.14 5.27
N MET A 58 1.60 4.82 6.40
CA MET A 58 3.05 4.70 6.57
C MET A 58 3.34 3.29 7.07
N GLN A 59 4.25 2.59 6.40
CA GLN A 59 4.63 1.22 6.74
C GLN A 59 6.14 1.09 6.84
N PHE A 60 6.58 0.27 7.79
CA PHE A 60 7.97 -0.10 8.00
C PHE A 60 8.09 -1.61 8.09
N TYR A 61 9.14 -2.17 7.49
CA TYR A 61 9.36 -3.61 7.47
C TYR A 61 10.16 -4.03 8.71
N VAL A 62 9.59 -4.94 9.49
CA VAL A 62 10.25 -5.50 10.69
C VAL A 62 11.02 -6.77 10.31
N LEU A 63 10.43 -7.59 9.44
CA LEU A 63 11.06 -8.76 8.84
C LEU A 63 10.95 -8.64 7.33
N LYS A 64 11.69 -9.48 6.59
CA LYS A 64 11.79 -9.45 5.11
C LYS A 64 10.46 -9.17 4.37
N ASN A 65 9.37 -9.78 4.82
CA ASN A 65 8.05 -9.65 4.21
C ASN A 65 6.96 -9.18 5.20
N PHE A 66 7.28 -8.98 6.48
CA PHE A 66 6.30 -8.51 7.47
C PHE A 66 6.51 -7.03 7.74
N TYR A 67 5.42 -6.29 7.71
CA TYR A 67 5.41 -4.87 7.98
C TYR A 67 4.41 -4.52 9.07
N LEU A 68 4.73 -3.44 9.77
CA LEU A 68 3.85 -2.73 10.67
C LEU A 68 3.67 -1.31 10.14
N GLY A 69 2.56 -0.68 10.49
CA GLY A 69 2.30 0.66 10.02
C GLY A 69 1.16 1.36 10.73
N GLY A 70 1.03 2.63 10.39
CA GLY A 70 -0.04 3.50 10.87
C GLY A 70 -0.75 4.17 9.69
N ALA A 71 -2.04 4.42 9.86
CA ALA A 71 -2.89 4.97 8.82
C ALA A 71 -3.83 6.04 9.37
N LEU A 72 -4.07 7.05 8.55
CA LEU A 72 -5.10 8.06 8.76
C LEU A 72 -6.00 8.10 7.52
N THR A 73 -7.31 8.05 7.71
CA THR A 73 -8.27 8.19 6.61
C THR A 73 -9.36 9.18 6.96
N GLN A 74 -9.85 9.88 5.94
CA GLN A 74 -11.00 10.77 6.05
C GLN A 74 -11.95 10.52 4.88
N ASP A 75 -13.19 10.15 5.21
CA ASP A 75 -14.27 9.89 4.25
C ASP A 75 -15.40 10.90 4.41
N PHE A 76 -15.93 11.36 3.28
CA PHE A 76 -17.09 12.24 3.20
C PHE A 76 -18.26 11.47 2.61
N MET A 77 -19.23 11.14 3.44
CA MET A 77 -20.40 10.34 3.06
C MET A 77 -21.66 11.19 3.03
N SER A 78 -22.51 10.88 2.05
CA SER A 78 -23.86 11.43 1.94
C SER A 78 -24.86 10.53 2.64
N VAL A 79 -25.91 11.13 3.18
CA VAL A 79 -27.01 10.41 3.82
C VAL A 79 -28.05 10.03 2.78
N LYS A 80 -28.41 8.75 2.76
CA LYS A 80 -29.44 8.17 1.90
C LYS A 80 -30.83 8.34 2.48
N SER A 81 -30.98 8.13 3.79
CA SER A 81 -32.29 8.20 4.47
C SER A 81 -32.16 8.72 5.90
N THR A 82 -32.64 9.95 6.13
CA THR A 82 -32.69 10.56 7.47
C THR A 82 -33.63 9.82 8.42
N ALA A 83 -34.57 9.03 7.90
CA ALA A 83 -35.44 8.19 8.72
C ALA A 83 -34.69 7.03 9.41
N ILE A 84 -33.52 6.63 8.88
CA ILE A 84 -32.73 5.49 9.39
C ILE A 84 -31.53 5.97 10.20
N VAL A 85 -30.78 6.94 9.68
CA VAL A 85 -29.61 7.47 10.37
C VAL A 85 -29.95 8.57 11.38
N GLY A 86 -31.16 9.11 11.34
CA GLY A 86 -31.53 10.32 12.07
C GLY A 86 -31.29 11.58 11.23
N GLU A 87 -31.63 12.73 11.82
CA GLU A 87 -31.74 14.00 11.12
C GLU A 87 -30.38 14.68 10.85
N TYR A 88 -29.55 14.07 10.01
CA TYR A 88 -28.34 14.70 9.48
C TYR A 88 -28.17 14.46 7.97
N THR A 89 -27.47 15.38 7.32
CA THR A 89 -27.37 15.41 5.84
C THR A 89 -26.00 14.97 5.32
N ARG A 90 -24.97 15.03 6.18
CA ARG A 90 -23.59 14.69 5.85
C ARG A 90 -22.92 14.02 7.04
N ALA A 91 -22.15 12.98 6.75
CA ALA A 91 -21.29 12.30 7.71
C ALA A 91 -19.84 12.40 7.25
N THR A 92 -18.94 12.83 8.14
CA THR A 92 -17.50 12.76 7.90
C THR A 92 -16.90 11.72 8.82
N LYS A 93 -16.37 10.63 8.27
CA LYS A 93 -15.70 9.57 9.01
C LYS A 93 -14.21 9.84 9.04
N PHE A 94 -13.60 9.71 10.20
CA PHE A 94 -12.17 9.77 10.39
C PHE A 94 -11.71 8.49 11.07
N ASN A 95 -10.70 7.82 10.51
CA ASN A 95 -10.08 6.66 11.13
C ASN A 95 -8.59 6.92 11.38
N ALA A 96 -8.11 6.45 12.52
CA ALA A 96 -6.70 6.40 12.86
C ALA A 96 -6.39 4.99 13.41
N TYR A 97 -5.58 4.23 12.69
CA TYR A 97 -5.35 2.82 13.04
C TYR A 97 -3.91 2.39 12.82
N LEU A 98 -3.51 1.39 13.59
CA LEU A 98 -2.28 0.65 13.37
C LEU A 98 -2.60 -0.63 12.61
N PHE A 99 -1.68 -1.11 11.80
CA PHE A 99 -1.85 -2.32 11.02
C PHE A 99 -0.59 -3.16 10.97
N ALA A 100 -0.81 -4.46 10.81
CA ALA A 100 0.24 -5.46 10.60
C ALA A 100 -0.11 -6.27 9.35
N GLY A 101 0.89 -6.56 8.52
CA GLY A 101 0.64 -7.24 7.27
C GLY A 101 1.84 -7.96 6.69
N TYR A 102 1.57 -8.58 5.56
CA TYR A 102 2.51 -9.37 4.79
C TYR A 102 2.59 -8.88 3.35
N ASP A 103 3.81 -8.74 2.84
CA ASP A 103 4.12 -8.38 1.47
C ASP A 103 4.58 -9.61 0.69
N TYR A 104 3.77 -10.00 -0.29
CA TYR A 104 4.05 -11.08 -1.20
C TYR A 104 4.43 -10.54 -2.58
N ARG A 105 5.70 -10.73 -2.92
CA ARG A 105 6.23 -10.36 -4.23
C ARG A 105 5.89 -11.42 -5.27
N LEU A 106 4.94 -11.10 -6.16
CA LEU A 106 4.58 -11.98 -7.28
C LEU A 106 5.72 -12.06 -8.30
N ASN A 107 6.27 -10.91 -8.69
CA ASN A 107 7.36 -10.82 -9.66
C ASN A 107 8.15 -9.50 -9.49
N GLU A 108 8.92 -9.10 -10.50
CA GLU A 108 9.72 -7.87 -10.39
C GLU A 108 8.89 -6.58 -10.43
N ASP A 109 7.69 -6.65 -10.98
CA ASP A 109 6.83 -5.50 -11.27
C ASP A 109 5.58 -5.46 -10.39
N TRP A 110 5.11 -6.61 -9.90
CA TRP A 110 3.87 -6.75 -9.14
C TRP A 110 4.12 -7.28 -7.74
N ASN A 111 3.48 -6.63 -6.76
CA ASN A 111 3.42 -7.10 -5.38
C ASN A 111 1.96 -7.15 -4.92
N ILE A 112 1.66 -8.12 -4.06
CA ILE A 112 0.40 -8.20 -3.36
C ILE A 112 0.69 -8.03 -1.88
N THR A 113 -0.08 -7.19 -1.21
CA THR A 113 -0.01 -7.02 0.24
C THR A 113 -1.35 -7.35 0.86
N ALA A 114 -1.32 -7.86 2.08
CA ALA A 114 -2.50 -8.08 2.90
C ALA A 114 -2.20 -7.70 4.34
N ASP A 115 -3.08 -6.94 4.97
CA ASP A 115 -2.94 -6.49 6.35
C ASP A 115 -4.27 -6.45 7.11
N LEU A 116 -4.11 -6.52 8.43
CA LEU A 116 -5.17 -6.32 9.41
C LEU A 116 -4.82 -5.09 10.24
N GLY A 117 -5.76 -4.16 10.30
CA GLY A 117 -5.70 -2.94 11.07
C GLY A 117 -6.70 -2.90 12.22
N TYR A 118 -6.28 -2.30 13.32
CA TYR A 118 -7.14 -1.97 14.45
C TYR A 118 -6.86 -0.56 14.96
N GLY A 119 -7.91 0.17 15.32
CA GLY A 119 -7.74 1.48 15.90
C GLY A 119 -9.04 2.23 16.15
N PHE A 120 -8.94 3.55 16.07
CA PHE A 120 -9.98 4.49 16.41
C PHE A 120 -10.77 4.94 15.17
N SER A 121 -12.08 5.07 15.31
CA SER A 121 -12.97 5.68 14.32
C SER A 121 -13.84 6.75 14.96
N GLN A 122 -14.09 7.82 14.22
CA GLN A 122 -15.01 8.88 14.61
C GLN A 122 -15.85 9.35 13.42
N ASN A 123 -17.16 9.36 13.61
CA ASN A 123 -18.09 10.04 12.71
C ASN A 123 -18.44 11.42 13.27
N LYS A 124 -18.28 12.45 12.43
CA LYS A 124 -18.78 13.80 12.68
C LYS A 124 -20.02 13.99 11.83
N ASN A 125 -21.18 14.07 12.49
CA ASN A 125 -22.48 14.21 11.85
C ASN A 125 -22.97 15.65 12.01
N ARG A 126 -23.57 16.20 10.95
CA ARG A 126 -24.08 17.58 10.94
C ARG A 126 -25.54 17.62 10.54
N GLN A 127 -26.36 18.17 11.44
CA GLN A 127 -27.78 18.42 11.21
C GLN A 127 -27.98 19.64 10.30
N ASN A 128 -29.13 19.71 9.63
CA ASN A 128 -29.46 20.85 8.79
C ASN A 128 -29.83 22.10 9.63
N GLY A 129 -29.75 23.29 9.04
CA GLY A 129 -30.10 24.56 9.69
C GLY A 129 -31.57 24.62 10.12
N SER A 130 -32.47 23.99 9.36
CA SER A 130 -33.89 23.82 9.73
C SER A 130 -34.11 22.94 10.97
N GLN A 131 -33.07 22.26 11.44
CA GLN A 131 -33.12 21.28 12.55
C GLN A 131 -32.20 21.70 13.70
N GLY A 132 -31.89 22.99 13.82
CA GLY A 132 -31.06 23.54 14.89
C GLY A 132 -29.55 23.46 14.64
N GLY A 133 -29.10 22.88 13.51
CA GLY A 133 -27.70 22.93 13.08
C GLY A 133 -26.71 22.21 14.01
N GLY A 134 -27.20 21.27 14.83
CA GLY A 134 -26.41 20.51 15.78
C GLY A 134 -25.27 19.73 15.11
N LYS A 135 -24.18 19.55 15.88
CA LYS A 135 -23.03 18.71 15.52
C LYS A 135 -22.84 17.69 16.62
N PHE A 136 -22.82 16.42 16.26
CA PHE A 136 -22.51 15.35 17.20
C PHE A 136 -21.41 14.46 16.65
N ARG A 137 -20.78 13.72 17.58
CA ARG A 137 -19.62 12.89 17.32
C ARG A 137 -19.86 11.52 17.90
N ASP A 138 -19.82 10.52 17.03
CA ASP A 138 -19.91 9.12 17.42
C ASP A 138 -18.53 8.52 17.25
N SER A 139 -17.97 7.98 18.32
CA SER A 139 -16.64 7.38 18.34
C SER A 139 -16.70 5.90 18.62
N GLY A 140 -15.72 5.18 18.11
CA GLY A 140 -15.67 3.74 18.22
C GLY A 140 -14.30 3.18 17.84
N ASN A 141 -14.27 1.87 17.76
CA ASN A 141 -13.10 1.13 17.29
C ASN A 141 -13.35 0.60 15.89
N VAL A 142 -12.30 0.54 15.06
CA VAL A 142 -12.37 0.00 13.71
C VAL A 142 -11.45 -1.20 13.57
N TRP A 143 -11.97 -2.25 12.98
CA TRP A 143 -11.22 -3.34 12.37
C TRP A 143 -11.20 -3.13 10.86
N ARG A 144 -10.02 -3.24 10.24
CA ARG A 144 -9.87 -3.08 8.79
C ARG A 144 -9.05 -4.20 8.20
N PHE A 145 -9.64 -4.94 7.28
CA PHE A 145 -8.96 -5.92 6.46
C PHE A 145 -8.63 -5.28 5.13
N THR A 146 -7.36 -5.24 4.77
CA THR A 146 -6.91 -4.60 3.53
C THR A 146 -6.13 -5.59 2.70
N SER A 147 -6.43 -5.62 1.40
CA SER A 147 -5.51 -6.20 0.42
C SER A 147 -5.13 -5.13 -0.59
N SER A 148 -3.96 -5.27 -1.21
CA SER A 148 -3.54 -4.34 -2.24
C SER A 148 -2.71 -5.02 -3.30
N LEU A 149 -2.99 -4.68 -4.56
CA LEU A 149 -2.19 -5.00 -5.71
C LEU A 149 -1.37 -3.76 -6.09
N GLU A 150 -0.06 -3.90 -6.11
CA GLU A 150 0.91 -2.85 -6.39
C GLU A 150 1.63 -3.11 -7.71
N TYR A 151 1.69 -2.10 -8.58
CA TYR A 151 2.51 -2.08 -9.78
C TYR A 151 3.70 -1.12 -9.63
N ASN A 152 4.90 -1.65 -9.81
CA ASN A 152 6.16 -0.91 -9.67
C ASN A 152 6.47 -0.15 -10.96
N PHE A 153 6.10 1.14 -10.98
CA PHE A 153 6.43 2.02 -12.10
C PHE A 153 7.93 2.37 -12.14
N SER A 154 8.54 2.65 -10.99
CA SER A 154 9.97 2.96 -10.86
C SER A 154 10.53 2.46 -9.53
N ASP A 155 11.84 2.62 -9.33
CA ASP A 155 12.51 2.17 -8.11
C ASP A 155 12.03 2.87 -6.82
N GLY A 156 11.39 4.04 -6.93
CA GLY A 156 10.89 4.82 -5.78
C GLY A 156 9.39 5.11 -5.80
N VAL A 157 8.68 4.77 -6.88
CA VAL A 157 7.25 5.10 -7.05
C VAL A 157 6.51 3.90 -7.61
N SER A 158 5.38 3.57 -7.01
CA SER A 158 4.49 2.49 -7.43
C SER A 158 3.05 2.96 -7.41
N PHE A 159 2.20 2.38 -8.26
CA PHE A 159 0.76 2.59 -8.21
C PHE A 159 0.12 1.40 -7.53
N PHE A 160 -0.99 1.62 -6.84
CA PHE A 160 -1.70 0.53 -6.21
C PHE A 160 -3.21 0.66 -6.32
N PHE A 161 -3.85 -0.50 -6.31
CA PHE A 161 -5.28 -0.66 -6.09
C PHE A 161 -5.47 -1.45 -4.80
N SER A 162 -6.36 -1.03 -3.92
CA SER A 162 -6.52 -1.63 -2.60
C SER A 162 -7.99 -1.71 -2.18
N PRO A 163 -8.63 -2.88 -2.33
CA PRO A 163 -9.89 -3.15 -1.68
C PRO A 163 -9.68 -3.39 -0.17
N SER A 164 -10.63 -2.94 0.63
CA SER A 164 -10.63 -3.19 2.07
C SER A 164 -12.03 -3.29 2.63
N TYR A 165 -12.17 -4.06 3.70
CA TYR A 165 -13.40 -4.21 4.45
C TYR A 165 -13.19 -3.69 5.87
N GLU A 166 -14.06 -2.78 6.29
CA GLU A 166 -14.04 -2.16 7.61
C GLU A 166 -15.28 -2.56 8.40
N ILE A 167 -15.05 -2.91 9.67
CA ILE A 167 -16.09 -3.11 10.67
C ILE A 167 -15.81 -2.11 11.77
N VAL A 168 -16.77 -1.22 12.03
CA VAL A 168 -16.66 -0.20 13.06
C VAL A 168 -17.66 -0.46 14.16
N ASN A 169 -17.18 -0.55 15.39
CA ASN A 169 -17.99 -0.67 16.59
C ASN A 169 -18.06 0.69 17.27
N TYR A 170 -19.19 1.39 17.07
CA TYR A 170 -19.48 2.69 17.67
C TYR A 170 -20.07 2.55 19.07
N ASN A 171 -19.77 3.52 19.93
CA ASN A 171 -20.38 3.66 21.24
C ASN A 171 -21.60 4.61 21.14
N ILE A 172 -22.69 4.15 20.54
CA ILE A 172 -23.91 4.96 20.38
C ILE A 172 -24.93 4.52 21.44
N ASN A 173 -25.32 5.46 22.30
CA ASN A 173 -26.39 5.22 23.26
C ASN A 173 -27.74 5.17 22.54
N SER A 174 -28.22 3.96 22.24
CA SER A 174 -29.51 3.69 21.60
C SER A 174 -30.40 2.82 22.49
N ALA A 175 -31.69 2.73 22.16
CA ALA A 175 -32.59 1.81 22.84
C ALA A 175 -32.11 0.35 22.65
N ALA A 176 -32.26 -0.50 23.67
CA ALA A 176 -31.70 -1.86 23.67
C ALA A 176 -32.10 -2.70 22.43
N ALA A 177 -33.31 -2.48 21.88
CA ALA A 177 -33.80 -3.16 20.69
C ALA A 177 -33.12 -2.73 19.37
N LEU A 178 -32.41 -1.58 19.36
CA LEU A 178 -31.75 -1.00 18.19
C LEU A 178 -30.21 -1.04 18.30
N ASN A 179 -29.71 -1.61 19.38
CA ASN A 179 -28.31 -1.53 19.77
C ASN A 179 -27.37 -2.11 18.70
N ASP A 180 -27.71 -3.28 18.17
CA ASP A 180 -26.89 -3.95 17.15
C ASP A 180 -26.90 -3.21 15.81
N THR A 181 -28.02 -2.57 15.47
CA THR A 181 -28.21 -1.80 14.23
C THR A 181 -27.40 -0.50 14.22
N PHE A 182 -27.25 0.16 15.36
CA PHE A 182 -26.53 1.45 15.46
C PHE A 182 -25.08 1.31 15.89
N ASN A 183 -24.74 0.32 16.72
CA ASN A 183 -23.37 0.19 17.21
C ASN A 183 -22.41 -0.42 16.20
N THR A 184 -22.89 -0.99 15.09
CA THR A 184 -22.01 -1.58 14.08
C THR A 184 -22.17 -0.86 12.76
N GLY A 185 -21.07 -0.45 12.14
CA GLY A 185 -21.04 0.10 10.79
C GLY A 185 -20.05 -0.67 9.92
N ASN A 186 -20.53 -1.22 8.81
CA ASN A 186 -19.69 -1.98 7.88
C ASN A 186 -19.47 -1.19 6.58
N TYR A 187 -18.23 -1.15 6.10
CA TYR A 187 -17.87 -0.42 4.90
C TYR A 187 -16.93 -1.23 4.03
N PHE A 188 -17.27 -1.33 2.75
CA PHE A 188 -16.36 -1.78 1.71
C PHE A 188 -15.71 -0.57 1.05
N ASN A 189 -14.38 -0.51 1.05
CA ASN A 189 -13.64 0.62 0.49
C ASN A 189 -12.77 0.17 -0.67
N LEU A 190 -12.81 0.93 -1.75
CA LEU A 190 -11.94 0.77 -2.91
C LEU A 190 -10.98 1.95 -2.99
N ALA A 191 -9.68 1.70 -2.83
CA ALA A 191 -8.66 2.73 -2.89
C ALA A 191 -7.77 2.61 -4.12
N VAL A 192 -7.38 3.75 -4.67
CA VAL A 192 -6.36 3.88 -5.71
C VAL A 192 -5.38 4.97 -5.30
N GLY A 193 -4.08 4.71 -5.50
CA GLY A 193 -3.08 5.64 -5.02
C GLY A 193 -1.68 5.40 -5.53
N VAL A 194 -0.79 6.21 -4.98
CA VAL A 194 0.65 6.17 -5.23
C VAL A 194 1.35 5.78 -3.95
N ARG A 195 2.29 4.85 -4.09
CA ARG A 195 3.17 4.37 -3.04
C ARG A 195 4.58 4.87 -3.30
N LEU A 196 5.13 5.59 -2.33
CA LEU A 196 6.50 6.09 -2.33
C LEU A 196 7.37 5.12 -1.55
N ASN A 197 8.38 4.58 -2.22
CA ASN A 197 9.29 3.60 -1.65
C ASN A 197 10.64 4.22 -1.34
N VAL A 198 11.01 4.28 -0.06
CA VAL A 198 12.40 4.53 0.33
C VAL A 198 13.08 3.17 0.46
N ARG A 199 13.83 2.80 -0.59
CA ARG A 199 14.63 1.59 -0.62
C ARG A 199 16.02 1.86 -0.06
N ASP A 200 16.59 0.88 0.64
CA ASP A 200 18.03 0.84 0.83
C ASP A 200 18.69 0.56 -0.52
N TYR A 201 19.09 1.61 -1.22
CA TYR A 201 19.71 1.55 -2.54
C TYR A 201 21.03 0.77 -2.55
N ASN A 202 21.60 0.43 -1.38
CA ASN A 202 22.81 -0.37 -1.30
C ASN A 202 22.57 -1.86 -1.63
N ASN A 203 21.33 -2.36 -1.55
CA ASN A 203 21.01 -3.80 -1.63
C ASN A 203 20.07 -4.20 -2.81
N VAL A 204 19.73 -3.28 -3.72
CA VAL A 204 18.83 -3.59 -4.84
C VAL A 204 19.61 -4.16 -6.04
N ARG A 205 19.54 -5.49 -6.26
CA ARG A 205 20.02 -6.12 -7.51
C ARG A 205 19.31 -5.52 -8.72
N LEU A 206 20.07 -5.24 -9.79
CA LEU A 206 19.53 -4.83 -11.10
C LEU A 206 18.53 -5.87 -11.60
N LYS A 207 17.41 -5.42 -12.19
CA LYS A 207 16.46 -6.32 -12.84
C LYS A 207 17.16 -7.11 -13.94
N LYS A 208 16.75 -8.35 -14.19
CA LYS A 208 17.34 -9.15 -15.28
C LYS A 208 17.19 -8.45 -16.64
N SER A 209 16.05 -7.78 -16.84
CA SER A 209 15.77 -6.93 -18.01
C SER A 209 16.63 -5.67 -18.06
N ASP A 210 16.98 -5.07 -16.92
CA ASP A 210 17.88 -3.91 -16.86
C ASP A 210 19.32 -4.30 -17.22
N ASN A 211 19.77 -5.51 -16.82
CA ASN A 211 21.09 -6.03 -17.22
C ASN A 211 21.15 -6.33 -18.72
N LEU A 212 20.11 -6.93 -19.28
CA LEU A 212 20.01 -7.18 -20.72
C LEU A 212 20.00 -5.86 -21.51
N ASN A 213 19.18 -4.89 -21.08
CA ASN A 213 19.16 -3.55 -21.68
C ASN A 213 20.50 -2.82 -21.51
N LEU A 214 21.18 -2.97 -20.39
CA LEU A 214 22.51 -2.39 -20.17
C LEU A 214 23.51 -2.98 -21.16
N GLN A 215 23.54 -4.30 -21.34
CA GLN A 215 24.43 -4.97 -22.30
C GLN A 215 24.12 -4.53 -23.74
N GLU A 216 22.84 -4.48 -24.12
CA GLU A 216 22.40 -4.04 -25.44
C GLU A 216 22.78 -2.59 -25.72
N LEU A 217 22.51 -1.67 -24.77
CA LEU A 217 22.87 -0.25 -24.90
C LEU A 217 24.38 0.00 -24.84
N GLN A 218 25.16 -0.92 -24.27
CA GLN A 218 26.63 -0.87 -24.30
C GLN A 218 27.21 -1.41 -25.61
N SER A 219 26.52 -2.34 -26.28
CA SER A 219 26.96 -2.89 -27.57
C SER A 219 26.71 -1.97 -28.77
N ARG A 220 25.83 -0.96 -28.63
CA ARG A 220 25.52 0.00 -29.69
C ARG A 220 26.48 1.20 -29.65
N ASP A 221 26.77 1.76 -30.82
CA ASP A 221 27.61 2.96 -30.89
C ASP A 221 26.91 4.13 -30.19
N ARG A 222 27.68 4.94 -29.48
CA ARG A 222 27.15 5.98 -28.60
C ARG A 222 26.47 7.08 -29.39
N ASP A 223 26.90 7.32 -30.63
CA ASP A 223 26.33 8.36 -31.48
C ASP A 223 24.97 7.98 -32.07
N ASP A 224 24.70 6.67 -32.19
CA ASP A 224 23.43 6.12 -32.67
C ASP A 224 22.33 6.08 -31.60
N LEU A 225 22.68 6.34 -30.34
CA LEU A 225 21.72 6.33 -29.23
C LEU A 225 20.92 7.64 -29.19
N SER A 226 19.60 7.50 -29.09
CA SER A 226 18.68 8.59 -28.78
C SER A 226 19.04 9.25 -27.45
N ILE A 227 18.71 10.54 -27.27
CA ILE A 227 18.88 11.27 -26.00
C ILE A 227 18.23 10.50 -24.82
N LYS A 228 17.08 9.85 -25.06
CA LYS A 228 16.39 9.03 -24.05
C LYS A 228 17.22 7.79 -23.67
N GLU A 229 17.82 7.13 -24.64
CA GLU A 229 18.65 5.93 -24.45
C GLU A 229 20.00 6.28 -23.79
N LYS A 230 20.62 7.41 -24.19
CA LYS A 230 21.83 7.95 -23.55
C LYS A 230 21.62 8.23 -22.06
N ARG A 231 20.51 8.86 -21.70
CA ARG A 231 20.13 9.08 -20.29
C ARG A 231 19.93 7.75 -19.57
N ARG A 232 19.24 6.80 -20.19
CA ARG A 232 19.00 5.47 -19.61
C ARG A 232 20.31 4.71 -19.35
N LEU A 233 21.23 4.68 -20.33
CA LEU A 233 22.56 4.09 -20.19
C LEU A 233 23.37 4.73 -19.05
N TYR A 234 23.33 6.06 -18.93
CA TYR A 234 23.99 6.78 -17.83
C TYR A 234 23.48 6.32 -16.45
N PHE A 235 22.16 6.23 -16.27
CA PHE A 235 21.58 5.79 -15.01
C PHE A 235 21.88 4.32 -14.70
N LEU A 236 21.84 3.44 -15.70
CA LEU A 236 22.17 2.02 -15.53
C LEU A 236 23.66 1.83 -15.16
N LYS A 237 24.59 2.51 -15.85
CA LYS A 237 26.03 2.48 -15.51
C LYS A 237 26.30 3.03 -14.10
N LYS A 238 25.62 4.12 -13.72
CA LYS A 238 25.74 4.69 -12.37
C LYS A 238 25.25 3.74 -11.28
N ARG A 239 24.22 2.93 -11.56
CA ARG A 239 23.74 1.88 -10.65
C ARG A 239 24.75 0.73 -10.54
N GLU A 240 25.31 0.27 -11.66
CA GLU A 240 26.31 -0.80 -11.69
C GLU A 240 27.60 -0.42 -10.94
N ALA A 241 28.11 0.81 -11.15
CA ALA A 241 29.30 1.30 -10.47
C ALA A 241 29.12 1.39 -8.94
N ARG A 242 27.89 1.69 -8.47
CA ARG A 242 27.57 1.70 -7.04
C ARG A 242 27.57 0.28 -6.46
N LYS A 243 27.04 -0.69 -7.20
CA LYS A 243 27.08 -2.12 -6.82
C LYS A 243 28.52 -2.60 -6.65
N GLN A 244 29.39 -2.36 -7.64
CA GLN A 244 30.80 -2.78 -7.57
C GLN A 244 31.54 -2.16 -6.38
N ARG A 245 31.24 -0.91 -6.02
CA ARG A 245 31.82 -0.26 -4.82
C ARG A 245 31.37 -0.90 -3.52
N ALA A 246 30.12 -1.37 -3.44
CA ALA A 246 29.60 -2.06 -2.27
C ALA A 246 30.20 -3.48 -2.14
N GLU A 247 30.32 -4.22 -3.25
CA GLU A 247 30.97 -5.54 -3.27
C GLU A 247 32.45 -5.44 -2.81
N ARG A 248 33.17 -4.40 -3.24
CA ARG A 248 34.55 -4.14 -2.76
C ARG A 248 34.64 -3.83 -1.26
N LYS A 249 33.59 -3.24 -0.66
CA LYS A 249 33.55 -2.95 0.77
C LYS A 249 33.19 -4.16 1.63
N ASN A 250 32.46 -5.13 1.08
CA ASN A 250 32.13 -6.37 1.78
C ASN A 250 33.22 -7.44 1.66
N ASN A 251 34.12 -7.31 0.68
CA ASN A 251 35.23 -8.24 0.45
C ASN A 251 36.56 -7.80 1.08
N ASN A 252 36.60 -6.65 1.77
CA ASN A 252 37.73 -6.14 2.54
C ASN A 252 37.34 -6.02 4.01
#